data_AF-A0A6N2CWZ3-F1
#
_entry.id   AF-A0A6N2CWZ3-F1
#
_cell.length_a   1.000
_cell.length_b   1.000
_cell.length_c   1.000
_cell.angle_alpha   90.00
_cell.angle_beta   90.00
_cell.angle_gamma   90.00
#
_symmetry.space_group_name_H-M   'P 1'
#
loop_
_entity.id
_entity.type
_entity.pdbx_description
1 polymer ?
#
loop_
_entity_poly.entity_id
_entity_poly.type
_entity_poly.pdbx_seq_one_letter_code
_entity_poly.pdbx_strand_id
1 'polypeptide(L)'
;MSMSIHHRLPTLLACTALIITMAACGSDSTSSVTVTPGEGDRQEFDDEGVVVAGQGSDDFIVRGEPGNRCIDIGDACVALDGVRERYCDEPGAVVDVVVVDGEVVGGVCYPPPSDEDPDLLEPDENGDWAVPRNRNGGVLLFPEDTDGIILEGDIVLEGQRTTLYGNGRDRTILDGDLLIRANNSRVRGLTVLGDVIIENFANNVGLSYVDIHGDLVVRGNNGTLIRVTVLGDATLAGNDIEFLASRVAGTFSPDGRATACDDSWSILLEDADDQTHANDESAAQGDEGTGPADDTQAASEEGDEEGATEDGAFERPTYSLDEPLEC
;
A
#
# COMPACT_ATOMS: atom_id res chain seq x y z
N MET A 1 -27.41 49.10 -56.24
CA MET A 1 -28.25 50.30 -55.99
C MET A 1 -28.59 50.31 -54.51
N SER A 2 -28.10 51.34 -53.84
CA SER A 2 -28.29 51.63 -52.43
C SER A 2 -29.71 52.13 -52.17
N MET A 3 -30.37 51.65 -51.13
CA MET A 3 -31.47 52.38 -50.50
C MET A 3 -31.47 52.11 -49.00
N SER A 4 -30.98 53.12 -48.28
CA SER A 4 -31.05 53.30 -46.84
C SER A 4 -32.44 53.81 -46.46
N ILE A 5 -33.09 53.20 -45.47
CA ILE A 5 -34.30 53.75 -44.83
C ILE A 5 -34.07 53.77 -43.31
N HIS A 6 -33.91 54.97 -42.79
CA HIS A 6 -33.94 55.28 -41.37
C HIS A 6 -35.38 55.23 -40.85
N HIS A 7 -35.63 54.44 -39.81
CA HIS A 7 -36.77 54.63 -38.92
C HIS A 7 -36.26 54.81 -37.49
N ARG A 8 -36.49 56.02 -36.96
CA ARG A 8 -36.40 56.33 -35.54
C ARG A 8 -37.71 55.92 -34.88
N LEU A 9 -37.65 55.16 -33.79
CA LEU A 9 -38.77 55.00 -32.88
C LEU A 9 -38.41 55.53 -31.47
N PRO A 10 -39.41 56.02 -30.73
CA PRO A 10 -39.21 56.81 -29.52
C PRO A 10 -39.03 55.94 -28.28
N THR A 11 -38.17 56.45 -27.41
CA THR A 11 -37.89 55.97 -26.05
C THR A 11 -39.16 55.99 -25.21
N LEU A 12 -39.68 54.81 -24.87
CA LEU A 12 -40.73 54.62 -23.88
C LEU A 12 -40.07 54.05 -22.62
N LEU A 13 -39.89 54.94 -21.63
CA LEU A 13 -39.34 54.66 -20.31
C LEU A 13 -40.39 53.89 -19.51
N ALA A 14 -40.29 52.57 -19.47
CA ALA A 14 -41.08 51.73 -18.57
C ALA A 14 -40.33 51.57 -17.24
N CYS A 15 -40.82 52.22 -16.18
CA CYS A 15 -40.39 51.97 -14.81
C CYS A 15 -40.86 50.57 -14.38
N THR A 16 -40.02 49.56 -14.61
CA THR A 16 -40.19 48.22 -14.04
C THR A 16 -39.79 48.28 -12.58
N ALA A 17 -40.78 48.16 -11.68
CA ALA A 17 -40.55 47.96 -10.27
C ALA A 17 -39.82 46.62 -10.06
N LEU A 18 -38.52 46.71 -9.77
CA LEU A 18 -37.67 45.59 -9.38
C LEU A 18 -38.10 45.12 -7.99
N ILE A 19 -38.93 44.07 -7.93
CA ILE A 19 -39.13 43.30 -6.71
C ILE A 19 -37.83 42.54 -6.49
N ILE A 20 -36.99 43.03 -5.57
CA ILE A 20 -35.85 42.30 -5.04
C ILE A 20 -36.44 41.16 -4.19
N THR A 21 -36.74 40.03 -4.84
CA THR A 21 -36.77 38.75 -4.13
C THR A 21 -35.37 38.56 -3.57
N MET A 22 -35.21 38.70 -2.26
CA MET A 22 -34.06 38.18 -1.56
C MET A 22 -34.03 36.68 -1.82
N ALA A 23 -33.36 36.27 -2.89
CA ALA A 23 -32.83 34.93 -3.00
C ALA A 23 -31.90 34.78 -1.80
N ALA A 24 -32.38 34.10 -0.77
CA ALA A 24 -31.50 33.55 0.24
C ALA A 24 -30.46 32.74 -0.55
N CYS A 25 -29.23 33.25 -0.61
CA CYS A 25 -28.07 32.42 -0.92
C CYS A 25 -28.12 31.30 0.12
N GLY A 26 -28.71 30.16 -0.27
CA GLY A 26 -28.56 28.93 0.47
C GLY A 26 -27.06 28.76 0.61
N SER A 27 -26.60 28.68 1.86
CA SER A 27 -25.23 28.29 2.15
C SER A 27 -25.00 26.99 1.40
N ASP A 28 -24.30 27.08 0.26
CA ASP A 28 -23.83 25.93 -0.46
C ASP A 28 -23.14 25.07 0.60
N SER A 29 -23.71 23.90 0.86
CA SER A 29 -23.11 22.92 1.75
C SER A 29 -21.83 22.50 1.04
N THR A 30 -20.76 23.24 1.28
CA THR A 30 -19.43 22.93 0.76
C THR A 30 -19.13 21.53 1.24
N SER A 31 -19.11 20.55 0.33
CA SER A 31 -18.65 19.21 0.72
C SER A 31 -17.27 19.38 1.35
N SER A 32 -17.13 18.93 2.58
CA SER A 32 -15.90 19.09 3.37
C SER A 32 -14.92 18.03 2.92
N VAL A 33 -14.41 18.17 1.70
CA VAL A 33 -13.27 17.39 1.22
C VAL A 33 -12.05 17.91 1.97
N THR A 34 -11.31 16.99 2.58
CA THR A 34 -10.03 17.30 3.20
C THR A 34 -8.95 16.52 2.49
N VAL A 35 -7.87 17.20 2.13
CA VAL A 35 -6.68 16.63 1.50
C VAL A 35 -5.55 16.84 2.48
N THR A 36 -4.95 15.76 2.92
CA THR A 36 -3.85 15.82 3.89
C THR A 36 -2.67 15.05 3.31
N PRO A 37 -1.48 15.66 3.18
CA PRO A 37 -0.26 14.90 2.95
C PRO A 37 -0.08 13.89 4.09
N GLY A 38 0.24 12.65 3.78
CA GLY A 38 0.41 11.61 4.79
C GLY A 38 0.86 10.31 4.17
N GLU A 39 1.56 9.51 4.95
CA GLU A 39 2.05 8.19 4.52
C GLU A 39 0.87 7.28 4.19
N GLY A 40 0.72 6.93 2.92
CA GLY A 40 -0.43 6.16 2.45
C GLY A 40 -0.52 4.80 3.15
N ASP A 41 0.63 4.20 3.46
CA ASP A 41 0.74 2.88 4.08
C ASP A 41 0.27 2.81 5.54
N ARG A 42 0.12 3.95 6.22
CA ARG A 42 -0.35 4.02 7.61
C ARG A 42 -1.84 4.33 7.76
N GLN A 43 -2.59 4.35 6.65
CA GLN A 43 -4.04 4.45 6.71
C GLN A 43 -4.61 3.22 7.43
N GLU A 44 -5.41 3.44 8.47
CA GLU A 44 -6.12 2.37 9.19
C GLU A 44 -7.26 1.79 8.34
N PHE A 45 -7.61 0.51 8.54
CA PHE A 45 -8.62 -0.16 7.72
C PHE A 45 -10.02 0.45 7.86
N ASP A 46 -10.37 0.92 9.05
CA ASP A 46 -11.67 1.54 9.36
C ASP A 46 -11.75 3.03 9.02
N ASP A 47 -10.63 3.65 8.65
CA ASP A 47 -10.62 5.03 8.19
C ASP A 47 -11.19 5.16 6.77
N GLU A 48 -12.33 5.85 6.64
CA GLU A 48 -12.89 6.22 5.35
C GLU A 48 -11.94 7.14 4.56
N GLY A 49 -11.63 6.78 3.32
CA GLY A 49 -10.73 7.59 2.51
C GLY A 49 -10.52 7.11 1.09
N VAL A 50 -9.85 7.94 0.30
CA VAL A 50 -9.12 7.56 -0.91
C VAL A 50 -7.66 7.92 -0.64
N VAL A 51 -6.78 6.93 -0.72
CA VAL A 51 -5.33 7.20 -0.67
C VAL A 51 -4.87 7.43 -2.09
N VAL A 52 -4.25 8.57 -2.33
CA VAL A 52 -3.72 8.95 -3.63
C VAL A 52 -2.20 8.87 -3.57
N ALA A 53 -1.65 7.88 -4.25
CA ALA A 53 -0.24 7.82 -4.58
C ALA A 53 0.05 8.89 -5.64
N GLY A 54 0.65 10.00 -5.20
CA GLY A 54 1.10 11.08 -6.07
C GLY A 54 2.43 10.74 -6.75
N GLN A 55 2.84 11.61 -7.67
CA GLN A 55 4.14 11.48 -8.34
C GLN A 55 5.30 11.52 -7.33
N GLY A 56 6.29 10.65 -7.52
CA GLY A 56 7.47 10.61 -6.65
C GLY A 56 7.26 9.84 -5.35
N SER A 57 7.44 10.46 -4.18
CA SER A 57 7.27 9.82 -2.87
C SER A 57 6.09 10.34 -2.05
N ASP A 58 5.40 11.37 -2.56
CA ASP A 58 4.34 12.02 -1.80
C ASP A 58 3.02 11.27 -1.96
N ASP A 59 2.41 10.94 -0.82
CA ASP A 59 1.08 10.38 -0.75
C ASP A 59 0.12 11.39 -0.13
N PHE A 60 -1.13 11.36 -0.58
CA PHE A 60 -2.18 12.24 -0.10
C PHE A 60 -3.39 11.41 0.32
N ILE A 61 -3.93 11.71 1.49
CA ILE A 61 -5.15 11.08 2.00
C ILE A 61 -6.30 12.06 1.76
N VAL A 62 -7.23 11.65 0.90
CA VAL A 62 -8.43 12.41 0.57
C VAL A 62 -9.62 11.82 1.33
N ARG A 63 -10.19 12.61 2.24
CA ARG A 63 -11.40 12.23 3.00
C ARG A 63 -12.60 13.09 2.60
N GLY A 64 -13.79 12.50 2.65
CA GLY A 64 -15.06 13.10 2.22
C GLY A 64 -15.40 12.82 0.75
N GLU A 65 -16.56 13.30 0.29
CA GLU A 65 -17.01 13.13 -1.09
C GLU A 65 -16.47 14.27 -1.99
N PRO A 66 -15.63 13.97 -2.99
CA PRO A 66 -15.12 14.97 -3.94
C PRO A 66 -16.24 15.73 -4.64
N GLY A 67 -17.31 15.00 -4.99
CA GLY A 67 -18.29 15.41 -5.99
C GLY A 67 -17.60 15.72 -7.33
N ASN A 68 -18.25 16.57 -8.14
CA ASN A 68 -17.72 16.99 -9.45
C ASN A 68 -16.52 17.96 -9.37
N ARG A 69 -15.92 18.14 -8.19
CA ARG A 69 -14.81 19.07 -8.00
C ARG A 69 -13.50 18.36 -8.23
N CYS A 70 -12.63 19.07 -8.93
CA CYS A 70 -11.24 18.72 -9.00
C CYS A 70 -10.59 18.95 -7.63
N ILE A 71 -9.70 18.04 -7.22
CA ILE A 71 -8.97 18.10 -5.96
C ILE A 71 -7.52 18.44 -6.28
N ASP A 72 -6.99 19.46 -5.62
CA ASP A 72 -5.58 19.83 -5.75
C ASP A 72 -4.71 18.80 -5.01
N ILE A 73 -3.85 18.10 -5.74
CA ILE A 73 -2.92 17.09 -5.25
C ILE A 73 -1.53 17.47 -5.76
N GLY A 74 -0.71 18.02 -4.88
CA GLY A 74 0.53 18.72 -5.27
C GLY A 74 0.21 19.89 -6.21
N ASP A 75 0.84 19.89 -7.39
CA ASP A 75 0.61 20.89 -8.45
C ASP A 75 -0.47 20.46 -9.47
N ALA A 76 -1.04 19.27 -9.32
CA ALA A 76 -2.01 18.71 -10.24
C ALA A 76 -3.45 18.87 -9.73
N CYS A 77 -4.36 19.06 -10.68
CA CYS A 77 -5.79 19.06 -10.43
C CYS A 77 -6.33 17.68 -10.81
N VAL A 78 -6.77 16.90 -9.83
CA VAL A 78 -7.20 15.51 -10.01
C VAL A 78 -8.72 15.38 -9.87
N ALA A 79 -9.38 14.81 -10.87
CA ALA A 79 -10.80 14.48 -10.79
C ALA A 79 -10.99 13.10 -10.13
N LEU A 80 -11.43 13.08 -8.87
CA LEU A 80 -11.73 11.85 -8.14
C LEU A 80 -13.22 11.44 -8.18
N ASP A 81 -14.04 12.17 -8.94
CA ASP A 81 -15.44 11.82 -9.14
C ASP A 81 -15.56 10.44 -9.82
N GLY A 82 -16.36 9.55 -9.24
CA GLY A 82 -16.58 8.22 -9.80
C GLY A 82 -15.40 7.25 -9.63
N VAL A 83 -14.31 7.63 -8.94
CA VAL A 83 -13.13 6.76 -8.80
C VAL A 83 -13.44 5.51 -8.01
N ARG A 84 -14.17 5.64 -6.89
CA ARG A 84 -14.59 4.47 -6.12
C ARG A 84 -15.47 3.55 -6.95
N GLU A 85 -16.43 4.09 -7.68
CA GLU A 85 -17.34 3.32 -8.54
C GLU A 85 -16.65 2.69 -9.75
N ARG A 86 -15.49 3.22 -10.16
CA ARG A 86 -14.69 2.69 -11.26
C ARG A 86 -13.92 1.44 -10.85
N TYR A 87 -13.33 1.45 -9.65
CA TYR A 87 -12.45 0.38 -9.19
C TYR A 87 -13.11 -0.57 -8.19
N CYS A 88 -14.09 -0.08 -7.43
CA CYS A 88 -14.71 -0.80 -6.33
C CYS A 88 -16.19 -1.04 -6.62
N ASP A 89 -16.63 -2.29 -6.42
CA ASP A 89 -18.02 -2.69 -6.61
C ASP A 89 -18.90 -2.42 -5.36
N GLU A 90 -18.28 -2.08 -4.23
CA GLU A 90 -18.93 -2.00 -2.92
C GLU A 90 -18.95 -0.56 -2.37
N PRO A 91 -20.13 -0.04 -1.97
CA PRO A 91 -20.21 1.26 -1.31
C PRO A 91 -19.42 1.29 0.00
N GLY A 92 -18.71 2.39 0.25
CA GLY A 92 -17.85 2.54 1.44
C GLY A 92 -16.48 1.87 1.31
N ALA A 93 -16.19 1.20 0.20
CA ALA A 93 -14.86 0.64 -0.07
C ALA A 93 -13.78 1.72 -0.03
N VAL A 94 -12.64 1.35 0.54
CA VAL A 94 -11.41 2.15 0.49
C VAL A 94 -10.68 1.82 -0.81
N VAL A 95 -10.09 2.82 -1.44
CA VAL A 95 -9.32 2.64 -2.67
C VAL A 95 -7.99 3.39 -2.57
N ASP A 96 -6.92 2.68 -2.88
CA ASP A 96 -5.61 3.27 -3.15
C ASP A 96 -5.53 3.51 -4.66
N VAL A 97 -5.23 4.72 -5.10
CA VAL A 97 -5.12 5.07 -6.52
C VAL A 97 -3.77 5.68 -6.86
N VAL A 98 -3.31 5.47 -8.09
CA VAL A 98 -2.14 6.15 -8.65
C VAL A 98 -2.59 7.27 -9.56
N VAL A 99 -1.99 8.44 -9.39
CA VAL A 99 -2.23 9.61 -10.25
C VAL A 99 -0.96 9.98 -10.99
N VAL A 100 -1.04 10.04 -12.32
CA VAL A 100 0.03 10.49 -13.21
C VAL A 100 -0.51 11.61 -14.07
N ASP A 101 0.19 12.76 -14.08
CA ASP A 101 -0.16 13.94 -14.87
C ASP A 101 -1.61 14.44 -14.65
N GLY A 102 -2.11 14.28 -13.42
CA GLY A 102 -3.46 14.68 -13.02
C GLY A 102 -4.56 13.67 -13.37
N GLU A 103 -4.22 12.53 -13.96
CA GLU A 103 -5.14 11.46 -14.31
C GLU A 103 -4.95 10.24 -13.41
N VAL A 104 -6.06 9.63 -12.97
CA VAL A 104 -6.03 8.36 -12.24
C VAL A 104 -5.78 7.23 -13.22
N VAL A 105 -4.62 6.56 -13.10
CA VAL A 105 -4.18 5.51 -14.04
C VAL A 105 -4.49 4.10 -13.54
N GLY A 106 -4.63 3.90 -12.23
CA GLY A 106 -4.96 2.59 -11.64
C GLY A 106 -5.41 2.69 -10.18
N GLY A 107 -5.91 1.58 -9.64
CA GLY A 107 -6.34 1.54 -8.25
C GLY A 107 -6.55 0.12 -7.69
N VAL A 108 -6.32 -0.03 -6.39
CA VAL A 108 -6.58 -1.24 -5.61
C VAL A 108 -7.71 -0.95 -4.62
N CYS A 109 -8.78 -1.75 -4.69
CA CYS A 109 -9.92 -1.63 -3.80
C CYS A 109 -9.88 -2.63 -2.66
N TYR A 110 -10.31 -2.14 -1.50
CA TYR A 110 -10.46 -2.88 -0.26
C TYR A 110 -11.93 -2.95 0.12
N PRO A 111 -12.40 -4.07 0.70
CA PRO A 111 -13.76 -4.15 1.18
C PRO A 111 -14.02 -3.03 2.21
N PRO A 112 -15.25 -2.49 2.27
CA PRO A 112 -15.61 -1.57 3.34
C PRO A 112 -15.48 -2.26 4.70
N PRO A 113 -15.23 -1.49 5.78
CA PRO A 113 -15.44 -1.97 7.13
C PRO A 113 -16.87 -2.53 7.27
N SER A 114 -16.98 -3.72 7.85
CA SER A 114 -18.27 -4.39 8.05
C SER A 114 -18.69 -4.36 9.52
N ASP A 115 -19.96 -4.66 9.79
CA ASP A 115 -20.42 -4.86 11.18
C ASP A 115 -19.78 -6.09 11.85
N GLU A 116 -19.21 -7.01 11.06
CA GLU A 116 -18.39 -8.11 11.57
C GLU A 116 -16.96 -7.61 11.79
N ASP A 117 -16.43 -7.86 12.99
CA ASP A 117 -15.04 -7.53 13.30
C ASP A 117 -14.09 -8.27 12.34
N PRO A 118 -13.04 -7.60 11.84
CA PRO A 118 -12.01 -8.28 11.08
C PRO A 118 -11.35 -9.37 11.93
N ASP A 119 -10.80 -10.41 11.29
CA ASP A 119 -10.04 -11.38 12.08
C ASP A 119 -8.67 -10.78 12.36
N LEU A 120 -8.28 -10.82 13.63
CA LEU A 120 -6.90 -10.60 14.01
C LEU A 120 -6.13 -11.89 13.73
N LEU A 121 -4.98 -11.76 13.08
CA LEU A 121 -4.05 -12.87 12.94
C LEU A 121 -3.41 -13.16 14.30
N GLU A 122 -3.23 -14.45 14.56
CA GLU A 122 -2.55 -14.95 15.74
C GLU A 122 -1.50 -15.98 15.28
N PRO A 123 -0.31 -15.99 15.89
CA PRO A 123 0.65 -17.05 15.65
C PRO A 123 0.10 -18.38 16.16
N ASP A 124 0.40 -19.47 15.46
CA ASP A 124 0.03 -20.80 15.88
C ASP A 124 0.98 -21.34 16.97
N GLU A 125 0.81 -22.61 17.35
CA GLU A 125 1.62 -23.25 18.39
C GLU A 125 3.13 -23.34 18.07
N ASN A 126 3.51 -23.13 16.81
CA ASN A 126 4.89 -23.12 16.34
C ASN A 126 5.43 -21.70 16.09
N GLY A 127 4.60 -20.67 16.28
CA GLY A 127 4.94 -19.28 15.95
C GLY A 127 4.58 -18.87 14.52
N ASP A 128 4.05 -19.78 13.70
CA ASP A 128 3.70 -19.49 12.31
C ASP A 128 2.38 -18.71 12.23
N TRP A 129 2.29 -17.71 11.36
CA TRP A 129 1.08 -16.89 11.20
C TRP A 129 0.05 -17.61 10.33
N ALA A 130 -0.79 -18.41 10.99
CA ALA A 130 -1.77 -19.25 10.31
C ALA A 130 -2.96 -18.41 9.80
N VAL A 131 -3.00 -18.20 8.48
CA VAL A 131 -4.19 -17.65 7.83
C VAL A 131 -5.28 -18.73 7.76
N PRO A 132 -6.52 -18.46 8.21
CA PRO A 132 -7.61 -19.43 8.13
C PRO A 132 -7.89 -19.87 6.68
N ARG A 133 -7.49 -21.09 6.33
CA ARG A 133 -7.49 -21.64 4.95
C ARG A 133 -8.83 -21.59 4.19
N ASN A 134 -9.95 -21.42 4.90
CA ASN A 134 -11.30 -21.44 4.32
C ASN A 134 -12.03 -20.09 4.39
N ARG A 135 -11.33 -19.01 4.72
CA ARG A 135 -11.97 -17.70 4.86
C ARG A 135 -12.00 -16.97 3.52
N ASN A 136 -13.10 -17.12 2.80
CA ASN A 136 -13.34 -16.33 1.60
C ASN A 136 -13.94 -14.98 1.96
N GLY A 137 -13.42 -13.89 1.38
CA GLY A 137 -13.93 -12.53 1.62
C GLY A 137 -13.53 -11.91 2.96
N GLY A 138 -12.67 -12.58 3.74
CA GLY A 138 -12.26 -12.10 5.06
C GLY A 138 -11.24 -10.96 4.98
N VAL A 139 -11.26 -10.10 5.99
CA VAL A 139 -10.23 -9.10 6.26
C VAL A 139 -9.40 -9.58 7.46
N LEU A 140 -8.10 -9.71 7.24
CA LEU A 140 -7.10 -10.17 8.20
C LEU A 140 -6.25 -8.97 8.58
N LEU A 141 -6.24 -8.63 9.87
CA LEU A 141 -5.42 -7.56 10.43
C LEU A 141 -4.33 -8.12 11.34
N PHE A 142 -3.28 -7.35 11.53
CA PHE A 142 -2.28 -7.62 12.55
C PHE A 142 -2.63 -6.85 13.83
N PRO A 143 -2.55 -7.48 15.01
CA PRO A 143 -2.73 -6.78 16.28
C PRO A 143 -1.78 -5.58 16.43
N GLU A 144 -2.24 -4.45 16.98
CA GLU A 144 -1.40 -3.24 17.16
C GLU A 144 -0.20 -3.48 18.09
N ASP A 145 -0.26 -4.46 19.00
CA ASP A 145 0.86 -4.83 19.88
C ASP A 145 1.98 -5.57 19.13
N THR A 146 1.79 -5.86 17.84
CA THR A 146 2.84 -6.36 16.93
C THR A 146 3.55 -5.24 16.17
N ASP A 147 3.14 -3.98 16.31
CA ASP A 147 3.74 -2.86 15.57
C ASP A 147 5.24 -2.69 15.87
N GLY A 148 6.05 -2.81 14.82
CA GLY A 148 7.51 -2.72 14.86
C GLY A 148 8.20 -4.00 15.28
N ILE A 149 7.44 -5.06 15.62
CA ILE A 149 7.97 -6.38 15.95
C ILE A 149 8.13 -7.18 14.66
N ILE A 150 9.27 -7.87 14.53
CA ILE A 150 9.50 -8.82 13.45
C ILE A 150 8.69 -10.09 13.72
N LEU A 151 7.81 -10.43 12.78
CA LEU A 151 6.90 -11.56 12.85
C LEU A 151 7.50 -12.73 12.07
N GLU A 152 8.03 -13.72 12.76
CA GLU A 152 8.64 -14.90 12.13
C GLU A 152 7.59 -15.79 11.45
N GLY A 153 7.96 -16.39 10.32
CA GLY A 153 7.19 -17.43 9.64
C GLY A 153 6.52 -16.98 8.34
N ASP A 154 6.05 -17.95 7.56
CA ASP A 154 5.45 -17.70 6.26
C ASP A 154 3.95 -17.41 6.36
N ILE A 155 3.43 -16.59 5.44
CA ILE A 155 1.99 -16.38 5.27
C ILE A 155 1.52 -16.95 3.93
N VAL A 156 0.47 -17.78 3.97
CA VAL A 156 -0.16 -18.35 2.76
C VAL A 156 -1.63 -17.93 2.65
N LEU A 157 -1.96 -17.14 1.62
CA LEU A 157 -3.33 -16.72 1.33
C LEU A 157 -4.02 -17.71 0.38
N GLU A 158 -4.77 -18.65 0.96
CA GLU A 158 -5.54 -19.67 0.21
C GLU A 158 -7.03 -19.30 -0.01
N GLY A 159 -7.58 -18.39 0.79
CA GLY A 159 -8.97 -17.94 0.70
C GLY A 159 -9.20 -16.91 -0.41
N GLN A 160 -10.23 -17.08 -1.23
CA GLN A 160 -10.60 -16.13 -2.30
C GLN A 160 -11.11 -14.82 -1.71
N ARG A 161 -10.82 -13.68 -2.36
CA ARG A 161 -11.28 -12.35 -1.86
C ARG A 161 -10.74 -11.98 -0.48
N THR A 162 -9.64 -12.57 -0.05
CA THR A 162 -9.02 -12.25 1.25
C THR A 162 -8.28 -10.92 1.15
N THR A 163 -8.40 -10.10 2.18
CA THR A 163 -7.58 -8.89 2.36
C THR A 163 -6.66 -9.11 3.56
N LEU A 164 -5.34 -9.06 3.34
CA LEU A 164 -4.33 -8.98 4.38
C LEU A 164 -3.92 -7.51 4.53
N TYR A 165 -4.17 -6.92 5.68
CA TYR A 165 -3.96 -5.49 5.92
C TYR A 165 -2.99 -5.32 7.08
N GLY A 166 -1.78 -4.85 6.78
CA GLY A 166 -0.79 -4.47 7.76
C GLY A 166 -1.03 -3.05 8.29
N ASN A 167 -0.36 -2.74 9.39
CA ASN A 167 -0.47 -1.46 10.10
C ASN A 167 0.47 -0.38 9.53
N GLY A 168 1.24 -0.72 8.49
CA GLY A 168 2.26 0.13 7.87
C GLY A 168 3.54 -0.65 7.58
N ARG A 169 4.32 -0.22 6.58
CA ARG A 169 5.52 -0.98 6.15
C ARG A 169 6.61 -1.04 7.22
N ASP A 170 6.69 -0.04 8.08
CA ASP A 170 7.62 0.00 9.21
C ASP A 170 7.03 -0.59 10.51
N ARG A 171 5.79 -1.11 10.46
CA ARG A 171 5.06 -1.60 11.64
C ARG A 171 4.72 -3.08 11.53
N THR A 172 4.26 -3.53 10.38
CA THR A 172 4.03 -4.95 10.12
C THR A 172 5.21 -5.48 9.33
N ILE A 173 6.08 -6.25 9.97
CA ILE A 173 7.30 -6.79 9.38
C ILE A 173 7.27 -8.31 9.45
N LEU A 174 7.16 -8.97 8.30
CA LEU A 174 7.12 -10.42 8.19
C LEU A 174 8.53 -10.95 7.88
N ASP A 175 9.12 -11.73 8.78
CA ASP A 175 10.35 -12.50 8.53
C ASP A 175 10.01 -13.89 8.01
N GLY A 176 9.68 -13.93 6.72
CA GLY A 176 9.29 -15.11 5.99
C GLY A 176 8.78 -14.75 4.60
N ASP A 177 8.22 -15.75 3.92
CA ASP A 177 7.66 -15.60 2.58
C ASP A 177 6.15 -15.27 2.64
N LEU A 178 5.67 -14.53 1.63
CA LEU A 178 4.25 -14.32 1.39
C LEU A 178 3.81 -15.01 0.09
N LEU A 179 3.00 -16.04 0.24
CA LEU A 179 2.50 -16.86 -0.87
C LEU A 179 1.01 -16.64 -1.10
N ILE A 180 0.64 -16.11 -2.28
CA ILE A 180 -0.74 -15.82 -2.64
C ILE A 180 -1.25 -16.85 -3.66
N ARG A 181 -2.20 -17.68 -3.22
CA ARG A 181 -2.81 -18.77 -4.01
C ARG A 181 -4.25 -18.51 -4.40
N ALA A 182 -4.80 -17.37 -4.02
CA ALA A 182 -6.23 -17.10 -4.17
C ALA A 182 -6.51 -15.92 -5.09
N ASN A 183 -7.58 -16.01 -5.90
CA ASN A 183 -7.97 -14.90 -6.75
C ASN A 183 -8.58 -13.78 -5.91
N ASN A 184 -8.48 -12.57 -6.45
CA ASN A 184 -9.03 -11.37 -5.83
C ASN A 184 -8.44 -11.17 -4.42
N SER A 185 -7.20 -11.59 -4.17
CA SER A 185 -6.57 -11.32 -2.87
C SER A 185 -6.01 -9.91 -2.86
N ARG A 186 -5.99 -9.26 -1.70
CA ARG A 186 -5.42 -7.93 -1.51
C ARG A 186 -4.44 -7.97 -0.36
N VAL A 187 -3.32 -7.29 -0.53
CA VAL A 187 -2.32 -7.14 0.51
C VAL A 187 -1.92 -5.68 0.58
N ARG A 188 -1.82 -5.14 1.79
CA ARG A 188 -1.52 -3.72 2.00
C ARG A 188 -0.62 -3.47 3.20
N GLY A 189 0.31 -2.53 3.06
CA GLY A 189 0.91 -1.84 4.21
C GLY A 189 1.77 -2.74 5.11
N LEU A 190 2.66 -3.55 4.55
CA LEU A 190 3.61 -4.35 5.33
C LEU A 190 4.96 -4.49 4.61
N THR A 191 5.97 -4.91 5.36
CA THR A 191 7.25 -5.36 4.83
C THR A 191 7.33 -6.89 4.89
N VAL A 192 7.81 -7.51 3.82
CA VAL A 192 8.14 -8.94 3.73
C VAL A 192 9.65 -9.07 3.55
N LEU A 193 10.33 -9.69 4.50
CA LEU A 193 11.79 -9.87 4.44
C LEU A 193 12.21 -10.99 3.47
N GLY A 194 11.33 -11.96 3.23
CA GLY A 194 11.51 -13.01 2.22
C GLY A 194 10.91 -12.65 0.86
N ASP A 195 10.47 -13.69 0.15
CA ASP A 195 9.91 -13.58 -1.20
C ASP A 195 8.39 -13.34 -1.18
N VAL A 196 7.88 -12.66 -2.21
CA VAL A 196 6.44 -12.58 -2.49
C VAL A 196 6.12 -13.32 -3.78
N ILE A 197 5.29 -14.35 -3.69
CA ILE A 197 4.93 -15.20 -4.82
C ILE A 197 3.42 -15.16 -5.05
N ILE A 198 2.99 -14.67 -6.21
CA ILE A 198 1.61 -14.77 -6.70
C ILE A 198 1.53 -15.95 -7.68
N GLU A 199 0.87 -17.05 -7.28
CA GLU A 199 0.81 -18.26 -8.10
C GLU A 199 -0.04 -18.10 -9.37
N ASN A 200 0.15 -18.99 -10.33
CA ASN A 200 -0.41 -18.90 -11.69
C ASN A 200 -1.95 -18.97 -11.76
N PHE A 201 -2.61 -19.37 -10.68
CA PHE A 201 -4.07 -19.42 -10.56
C PHE A 201 -4.62 -18.34 -9.61
N ALA A 202 -3.78 -17.45 -9.09
CA ALA A 202 -4.18 -16.30 -8.27
C ALA A 202 -4.29 -15.05 -9.15
N ASN A 203 -5.46 -14.84 -9.75
CA ASN A 203 -5.73 -13.70 -10.64
C ASN A 203 -6.38 -12.54 -9.89
N ASN A 204 -6.33 -11.32 -10.46
CA ASN A 204 -6.92 -10.12 -9.88
C ASN A 204 -6.36 -9.79 -8.49
N VAL A 205 -5.07 -10.07 -8.26
CA VAL A 205 -4.42 -9.81 -6.97
C VAL A 205 -3.98 -8.36 -6.89
N GLY A 206 -4.28 -7.70 -5.78
CA GLY A 206 -3.83 -6.34 -5.48
C GLY A 206 -2.72 -6.33 -4.44
N LEU A 207 -1.60 -5.67 -4.72
CA LEU A 207 -0.61 -5.30 -3.71
C LEU A 207 -0.55 -3.77 -3.64
N SER A 208 -0.57 -3.18 -2.45
CA SER A 208 -0.40 -1.74 -2.29
C SER A 208 0.50 -1.45 -1.10
N TYR A 209 1.50 -0.59 -1.25
CA TYR A 209 2.39 -0.23 -0.16
C TYR A 209 3.04 -1.44 0.51
N VAL A 210 3.68 -2.30 -0.28
CA VAL A 210 4.40 -3.47 0.24
C VAL A 210 5.88 -3.29 -0.07
N ASP A 211 6.73 -3.41 0.94
CA ASP A 211 8.18 -3.51 0.73
C ASP A 211 8.57 -5.00 0.79
N ILE A 212 9.37 -5.45 -0.19
CA ILE A 212 9.75 -6.84 -0.39
C ILE A 212 11.27 -6.88 -0.45
N HIS A 213 11.91 -7.51 0.53
CA HIS A 213 13.37 -7.56 0.58
C HIS A 213 13.93 -8.70 -0.29
N GLY A 214 13.18 -9.79 -0.46
CA GLY A 214 13.49 -10.85 -1.41
C GLY A 214 12.97 -10.55 -2.83
N ASP A 215 12.61 -11.61 -3.53
CA ASP A 215 12.14 -11.56 -4.91
C ASP A 215 10.62 -11.42 -4.99
N LEU A 216 10.15 -10.68 -6.01
CA LEU A 216 8.75 -10.64 -6.39
C LEU A 216 8.52 -11.51 -7.63
N VAL A 217 7.66 -12.52 -7.51
CA VAL A 217 7.29 -13.39 -8.64
C VAL A 217 5.78 -13.41 -8.86
N VAL A 218 5.33 -12.80 -9.96
CA VAL A 218 3.92 -12.72 -10.34
C VAL A 218 3.61 -13.63 -11.52
N ARG A 219 2.89 -14.73 -11.26
CA ARG A 219 2.47 -15.70 -12.30
C ARG A 219 0.98 -15.63 -12.63
N GLY A 220 0.16 -15.09 -11.73
CA GLY A 220 -1.28 -14.86 -11.96
C GLY A 220 -1.54 -13.69 -12.90
N ASN A 221 -2.75 -13.52 -13.42
CA ASN A 221 -3.09 -12.47 -14.39
C ASN A 221 -3.93 -11.33 -13.76
N ASN A 222 -4.00 -10.19 -14.45
CA ASN A 222 -4.79 -9.02 -14.08
C ASN A 222 -4.46 -8.46 -12.68
N GLY A 223 -3.19 -8.54 -12.28
CA GLY A 223 -2.76 -8.03 -10.97
C GLY A 223 -2.51 -6.52 -11.01
N THR A 224 -2.79 -5.82 -9.91
CA THR A 224 -2.48 -4.40 -9.76
C THR A 224 -1.55 -4.24 -8.55
N LEU A 225 -0.35 -3.74 -8.79
CA LEU A 225 0.71 -3.55 -7.80
C LEU A 225 1.01 -2.05 -7.74
N ILE A 226 0.69 -1.41 -6.62
CA ILE A 226 0.84 0.03 -6.40
C ILE A 226 1.86 0.24 -5.30
N ARG A 227 2.83 1.15 -5.49
CA ARG A 227 3.78 1.51 -4.42
C ARG A 227 4.50 0.28 -3.83
N VAL A 228 4.79 -0.71 -4.66
CA VAL A 228 5.55 -1.90 -4.25
C VAL A 228 7.04 -1.60 -4.40
N THR A 229 7.82 -1.81 -3.35
CA THR A 229 9.29 -1.71 -3.41
C THR A 229 9.85 -3.13 -3.38
N VAL A 230 10.63 -3.53 -4.38
CA VAL A 230 11.31 -4.83 -4.44
C VAL A 230 12.81 -4.61 -4.36
N LEU A 231 13.47 -5.18 -3.36
CA LEU A 231 14.92 -5.06 -3.20
C LEU A 231 15.68 -6.22 -3.88
N GLY A 232 15.01 -7.35 -4.12
CA GLY A 232 15.50 -8.42 -4.99
C GLY A 232 15.09 -8.24 -6.45
N ASP A 233 14.94 -9.36 -7.16
CA ASP A 233 14.48 -9.41 -8.55
C ASP A 233 12.94 -9.36 -8.63
N ALA A 234 12.40 -8.74 -9.68
CA ALA A 234 10.97 -8.68 -9.94
C ALA A 234 10.63 -9.31 -11.30
N THR A 235 9.94 -10.45 -11.27
CA THR A 235 9.49 -11.20 -12.45
C THR A 235 7.97 -11.15 -12.60
N LEU A 236 7.48 -10.49 -13.65
CA LEU A 236 6.06 -10.37 -13.96
C LEU A 236 5.70 -11.24 -15.18
N ALA A 237 5.46 -12.53 -14.93
CA ALA A 237 5.16 -13.52 -15.97
C ALA A 237 3.65 -13.63 -16.31
N GLY A 238 2.78 -13.07 -15.46
CA GLY A 238 1.35 -12.96 -15.69
C GLY A 238 0.97 -11.99 -16.81
N ASN A 239 -0.24 -12.09 -17.37
CA ASN A 239 -0.73 -11.10 -18.34
C ASN A 239 -1.52 -9.98 -17.65
N ASP A 240 -1.57 -8.81 -18.31
CA ASP A 240 -2.34 -7.65 -17.90
C ASP A 240 -2.00 -7.18 -16.48
N ILE A 241 -0.69 -7.12 -16.16
CA ILE A 241 -0.20 -6.69 -14.85
C ILE A 241 0.01 -5.17 -14.86
N GLU A 242 -0.59 -4.47 -13.92
CA GLU A 242 -0.35 -3.05 -13.67
C GLU A 242 0.68 -2.94 -12.55
N PHE A 243 1.90 -2.51 -12.85
CA PHE A 243 2.99 -2.28 -11.90
C PHE A 243 3.24 -0.79 -11.78
N LEU A 244 2.48 -0.11 -10.93
CA LEU A 244 2.33 1.34 -10.92
C LEU A 244 3.05 1.98 -9.73
N ALA A 245 3.71 3.11 -9.94
CA ALA A 245 4.42 3.85 -8.88
C ALA A 245 5.36 2.97 -8.04
N SER A 246 5.93 1.92 -8.64
CA SER A 246 6.63 0.82 -7.96
C SER A 246 8.12 0.82 -8.30
N ARG A 247 8.92 0.17 -7.45
CA ARG A 247 10.38 0.30 -7.43
C ARG A 247 11.05 -1.05 -7.39
N VAL A 248 12.15 -1.23 -8.13
CA VAL A 248 12.91 -2.49 -8.18
C VAL A 248 14.41 -2.22 -8.11
N ALA A 249 15.11 -2.81 -7.15
CA ALA A 249 16.57 -2.70 -7.03
C ALA A 249 17.31 -3.74 -7.89
N GLY A 250 16.77 -4.96 -7.96
CA GLY A 250 17.33 -6.03 -8.77
C GLY A 250 16.91 -6.00 -10.23
N THR A 251 16.91 -7.17 -10.85
CA THR A 251 16.51 -7.35 -12.24
C THR A 251 15.00 -7.24 -12.37
N PHE A 252 14.53 -6.37 -13.27
CA PHE A 252 13.11 -6.30 -13.64
C PHE A 252 12.85 -7.06 -14.95
N SER A 253 11.92 -8.03 -14.93
CA SER A 253 11.58 -8.90 -16.05
C SER A 253 10.06 -8.97 -16.30
N PRO A 254 9.49 -8.06 -17.11
CA PRO A 254 8.09 -8.12 -17.51
C PRO A 254 7.89 -9.06 -18.71
N ASP A 255 7.84 -10.37 -18.44
CA ASP A 255 7.65 -11.41 -19.46
C ASP A 255 6.19 -11.54 -19.94
N GLY A 256 5.26 -10.99 -19.15
CA GLY A 256 3.84 -10.92 -19.40
C GLY A 256 3.45 -10.10 -20.63
N ARG A 257 2.24 -10.30 -21.14
CA ARG A 257 1.66 -9.40 -22.15
C ARG A 257 0.92 -8.27 -21.46
N ALA A 258 0.96 -7.08 -22.10
CA ALA A 258 0.20 -5.90 -21.68
C ALA A 258 0.46 -5.47 -20.24
N THR A 259 1.72 -5.57 -19.81
CA THR A 259 2.17 -5.01 -18.53
C THR A 259 2.24 -3.48 -18.65
N ALA A 260 1.66 -2.77 -17.69
CA ALA A 260 1.74 -1.30 -17.59
C ALA A 260 2.64 -0.91 -16.43
N CYS A 261 3.49 0.11 -16.62
CA CYS A 261 4.54 0.47 -15.67
C CYS A 261 4.62 1.97 -15.39
N ASP A 262 3.47 2.62 -15.31
CA ASP A 262 3.40 4.07 -15.11
C ASP A 262 4.00 4.49 -13.77
N ASP A 263 4.89 5.49 -13.82
CA ASP A 263 5.67 6.02 -12.69
C ASP A 263 6.50 4.97 -11.93
N SER A 264 6.92 3.88 -12.60
CA SER A 264 7.75 2.84 -12.00
C SER A 264 9.22 2.99 -12.37
N TRP A 265 10.11 2.69 -11.42
CA TRP A 265 11.54 3.02 -11.50
C TRP A 265 12.44 1.88 -10.98
N SER A 266 13.62 1.74 -11.54
CA SER A 266 14.72 1.05 -10.86
C SER A 266 15.30 1.94 -9.75
N ILE A 267 15.89 1.31 -8.75
CA ILE A 267 16.48 2.00 -7.60
C ILE A 267 17.89 1.49 -7.29
N LEU A 268 18.72 2.37 -6.72
CA LEU A 268 20.05 2.05 -6.20
C LEU A 268 20.02 2.17 -4.68
N LEU A 269 20.42 1.10 -3.98
CA LEU A 269 20.51 1.08 -2.52
C LEU A 269 21.71 1.93 -2.06
N GLU A 270 21.49 2.85 -1.13
CA GLU A 270 22.51 3.85 -0.75
C GLU A 270 23.60 3.31 0.20
N ASP A 271 23.38 2.15 0.83
CA ASP A 271 24.27 1.60 1.88
C ASP A 271 24.71 0.13 1.65
N ALA A 272 24.52 -0.42 0.45
CA ALA A 272 24.90 -1.81 0.15
C ALA A 272 26.41 -2.09 0.30
N ASP A 273 27.25 -1.06 0.25
CA ASP A 273 28.70 -1.18 0.26
C ASP A 273 29.31 -1.29 1.68
N ASP A 274 28.60 -0.91 2.75
CA ASP A 274 29.20 -0.80 4.12
C ASP A 274 28.87 -1.98 5.05
N GLN A 275 27.98 -2.90 4.64
CA GLN A 275 27.59 -4.09 5.44
C GLN A 275 28.54 -5.29 5.30
N THR A 276 29.52 -5.26 4.39
CA THR A 276 30.41 -6.42 4.10
C THR A 276 31.55 -6.65 5.11
N HIS A 277 31.61 -5.92 6.24
CA HIS A 277 32.80 -5.94 7.11
C HIS A 277 32.59 -6.22 8.61
N ALA A 278 31.40 -6.57 9.10
CA ALA A 278 31.20 -6.73 10.56
C ALA A 278 31.33 -8.16 11.14
N ASN A 279 31.35 -9.23 10.32
CA ASN A 279 31.20 -10.60 10.83
C ASN A 279 32.46 -11.51 10.78
N ASP A 280 33.67 -10.99 10.52
CA ASP A 280 34.88 -11.84 10.38
C ASP A 280 35.97 -11.64 11.47
N GLU A 281 35.62 -11.14 12.67
CA GLU A 281 36.62 -10.90 13.74
C GLU A 281 36.32 -11.50 15.14
N SER A 282 35.48 -12.54 15.27
CA SER A 282 35.29 -13.19 16.60
C SER A 282 35.45 -14.72 16.65
N ALA A 283 36.28 -15.32 15.80
CA ALA A 283 36.55 -16.76 15.85
C ALA A 283 38.05 -17.11 15.92
N ALA A 284 38.76 -16.70 16.97
CA ALA A 284 39.95 -17.43 17.45
C ALA A 284 40.46 -16.90 18.81
N GLN A 285 39.94 -17.42 19.92
CA GLN A 285 40.75 -17.74 21.11
C GLN A 285 39.91 -18.41 22.21
N GLY A 286 40.31 -19.62 22.64
CA GLY A 286 39.80 -20.31 23.84
C GLY A 286 39.64 -21.81 23.61
N ASP A 287 40.72 -22.57 23.47
CA ASP A 287 41.49 -23.21 24.56
C ASP A 287 40.88 -24.55 25.02
N GLU A 288 41.56 -25.64 24.64
CA GLU A 288 41.19 -27.02 24.93
C GLU A 288 41.53 -27.39 26.39
N GLY A 289 40.52 -27.37 27.27
CA GLY A 289 40.63 -27.85 28.65
C GLY A 289 39.75 -29.06 28.93
N THR A 290 40.31 -30.27 28.88
CA THR A 290 39.62 -31.51 29.29
C THR A 290 39.75 -31.74 30.80
N GLY A 291 38.62 -31.95 31.49
CA GLY A 291 38.58 -32.35 32.91
C GLY A 291 37.24 -32.99 33.30
N PRO A 292 37.20 -34.08 34.12
CA PRO A 292 36.04 -34.94 34.26
C PRO A 292 35.10 -34.58 35.43
N ALA A 293 33.90 -35.14 35.31
CA ALA A 293 32.70 -35.02 36.13
C ALA A 293 32.87 -35.11 37.66
N ASP A 294 32.09 -34.29 38.37
CA ASP A 294 31.65 -34.55 39.74
C ASP A 294 30.17 -34.18 39.92
N ASP A 295 29.52 -34.97 40.76
CA ASP A 295 28.08 -35.12 40.99
C ASP A 295 27.52 -34.05 41.96
N THR A 296 26.21 -33.81 41.81
CA THR A 296 25.28 -33.33 42.86
C THR A 296 25.38 -31.87 43.33
N GLN A 297 24.36 -31.06 43.02
CA GLN A 297 23.62 -30.31 44.06
C GLN A 297 22.31 -29.70 43.53
N ALA A 298 21.29 -29.78 44.39
CA ALA A 298 19.99 -29.12 44.27
C ALA A 298 20.01 -27.80 45.08
N ALA A 299 19.55 -26.71 44.48
CA ALA A 299 19.10 -25.45 45.09
C ALA A 299 18.70 -24.54 43.91
N SER A 300 17.43 -24.12 43.79
CA SER A 300 16.91 -22.82 44.24
C SER A 300 17.77 -21.62 43.80
N GLU A 301 17.25 -20.80 42.89
CA GLU A 301 17.39 -19.33 42.84
C GLU A 301 16.67 -18.89 41.56
N GLU A 302 15.60 -18.10 41.72
CA GLU A 302 15.59 -16.65 41.55
C GLU A 302 15.57 -16.29 40.07
N GLY A 303 14.42 -15.76 39.65
CA GLY A 303 14.17 -15.37 38.27
C GLY A 303 15.07 -14.21 37.91
N ASP A 304 16.06 -14.52 37.09
CA ASP A 304 16.78 -13.52 36.30
C ASP A 304 15.77 -12.94 35.31
N GLU A 305 15.31 -11.71 35.57
CA GLU A 305 14.70 -10.86 34.56
C GLU A 305 15.76 -10.65 33.48
N GLU A 306 15.71 -11.49 32.44
CA GLU A 306 16.46 -11.31 31.21
C GLU A 306 16.29 -9.87 30.75
N GLY A 307 17.41 -9.16 30.70
CA GLY A 307 17.44 -7.78 30.23
C GLY A 307 16.90 -7.75 28.82
N ALA A 308 15.76 -7.08 28.65
CA ALA A 308 15.24 -6.71 27.35
C ALA A 308 16.39 -6.11 26.55
N THR A 309 16.81 -6.84 25.52
CA THR A 309 17.72 -6.34 24.49
C THR A 309 17.14 -5.02 23.99
N GLU A 310 18.00 -4.02 23.78
CA GLU A 310 17.59 -2.82 23.06
C GLU A 310 17.15 -3.28 21.67
N ASP A 311 15.85 -3.50 21.51
CA ASP A 311 15.24 -3.96 20.27
C ASP A 311 15.59 -2.91 19.20
N GLY A 312 16.50 -3.30 18.31
CA GLY A 312 16.87 -2.47 17.18
C GLY A 312 15.63 -2.24 16.35
N ALA A 313 15.14 -1.01 16.35
CA ALA A 313 14.01 -0.64 15.51
C ALA A 313 14.33 -1.01 14.06
N PHE A 314 13.38 -1.64 13.37
CA PHE A 314 13.53 -1.96 11.96
C PHE A 314 13.74 -0.68 11.16
N GLU A 315 14.90 -0.54 10.54
CA GLU A 315 15.22 0.60 9.67
C GLU A 315 14.97 0.22 8.21
N ARG A 316 14.14 1.02 7.54
CA ARG A 316 13.87 0.83 6.11
C ARG A 316 15.12 1.17 5.30
N PRO A 317 15.45 0.37 4.28
CA PRO A 317 16.59 0.67 3.43
C PRO A 317 16.34 1.98 2.66
N THR A 318 17.40 2.77 2.59
CA THR A 318 17.46 4.02 1.81
C THR A 318 17.85 3.70 0.37
N TYR A 319 17.28 4.45 -0.57
CA TYR A 319 17.58 4.30 -1.99
C TYR A 319 17.35 5.59 -2.75
N SER A 320 17.98 5.66 -3.92
CA SER A 320 17.76 6.70 -4.92
C SER A 320 17.11 6.10 -6.17
N LEU A 321 16.32 6.90 -6.88
CA LEU A 321 15.77 6.51 -8.18
C LEU A 321 16.89 6.53 -9.24
N ASP A 322 16.94 5.53 -10.11
CA ASP A 322 17.94 5.41 -11.18
C ASP A 322 17.33 5.66 -12.56
N GLU A 323 16.65 4.66 -13.13
CA GLU A 323 16.01 4.75 -14.43
C GLU A 323 14.54 4.31 -14.40
N PRO A 324 13.65 4.89 -15.23
CA PRO A 324 12.28 4.37 -15.37
C PRO A 324 12.30 2.92 -15.85
N LEU A 325 11.38 2.09 -15.34
CA LEU A 325 11.24 0.71 -15.80
C LEU A 325 10.59 0.66 -17.19
N GLU A 326 11.10 -0.22 -18.06
CA GLU A 326 10.53 -0.44 -19.39
C GLU A 326 9.55 -1.61 -19.39
N CYS A 327 8.35 -1.34 -19.93
CA CYS A 327 7.28 -2.27 -20.27
C CYS A 327 6.78 -1.88 -21.68
#